data_AF-A0A7Y5RSQ1-F1
#
_entry.id   AF-A0A7Y5RSQ1-F1
#
_cell.length_a   1.000
_cell.length_b   1.000
_cell.length_c   1.000
_cell.angle_alpha   90.00
_cell.angle_beta   90.00
_cell.angle_gamma   90.00
#
_symmetry.space_group_name_H-M   'P 1'
#
loop_
_entity.id
_entity.type
_entity.pdbx_description
1 polymer ?
#
loop_
_entity_poly.entity_id
_entity_poly.type
_entity_poly.pdbx_seq_one_letter_code
_entity_poly.pdbx_strand_id
1 'polypeptide(L)'
;MMEIDGLFGGFSNSTQYIAGQARARQEGFNSAKEQLSHQTEQRIAFFEDKLARYALLLKTLMLACERSGVFTHDDLLKLRETIDAEDGVVDGKLTEDKAPRSCAQCRRKNSFRAEKCMWCGNALAKSDIL
;
A
#
# COMPACT_ATOMS: atom_id res chain seq x y z
N MET A 1 19.91 71.91 20.70
CA MET A 1 19.22 70.98 21.62
C MET A 1 18.80 69.80 20.76
N MET A 2 19.22 68.61 21.14
CA MET A 2 19.47 67.43 20.29
C MET A 2 18.28 66.95 19.45
N GLU A 3 18.55 66.70 18.17
CA GLU A 3 17.78 65.79 17.31
C GLU A 3 17.90 64.36 17.86
N ILE A 4 16.78 63.68 18.08
CA ILE A 4 16.74 62.26 18.44
C ILE A 4 16.48 61.49 17.15
N ASP A 5 17.52 61.39 16.32
CA ASP A 5 17.52 60.50 15.17
C ASP A 5 18.02 59.11 15.57
N GLY A 6 17.30 58.10 15.11
CA GLY A 6 17.85 56.76 14.92
C GLY A 6 17.48 55.74 15.98
N LEU A 7 16.31 55.11 15.86
CA LEU A 7 16.12 53.76 16.41
C LEU A 7 14.98 52.94 15.75
N PHE A 8 14.89 52.92 14.42
CA PHE A 8 14.00 51.98 13.72
C PHE A 8 14.59 51.53 12.38
N GLY A 9 15.56 50.61 12.41
CA GLY A 9 16.27 50.14 11.20
C GLY A 9 16.65 48.66 11.19
N GLY A 10 15.93 47.79 11.92
CA GLY A 10 16.37 46.39 12.14
C GLY A 10 15.38 45.26 11.84
N PHE A 11 14.16 45.53 11.37
CA PHE A 11 13.10 44.49 11.29
C PHE A 11 12.83 43.90 9.89
N SER A 12 13.45 44.41 8.82
CA SER A 12 13.11 44.01 7.44
C SER A 12 13.85 42.77 6.91
N ASN A 13 15.00 42.39 7.47
CA ASN A 13 15.81 41.29 6.94
C ASN A 13 15.35 39.89 7.42
N SER A 14 14.73 39.78 8.60
CA SER A 14 14.30 38.49 9.16
C SER A 14 13.05 37.93 8.46
N THR A 15 12.09 38.80 8.10
CA THR A 15 10.84 38.37 7.45
C THR A 15 11.08 37.83 6.04
N GLN A 16 11.99 38.45 5.27
CA GLN A 16 12.34 37.97 3.93
C GLN A 16 13.03 36.59 3.96
N TYR A 17 13.90 36.38 4.95
CA TYR A 17 14.59 35.09 5.14
C TYR A 17 13.62 33.96 5.51
N ILE A 18 12.67 34.21 6.43
CA ILE A 18 11.67 33.22 6.83
C ILE A 18 10.72 32.88 5.66
N ALA A 19 10.29 33.89 4.90
CA ALA A 19 9.43 33.67 3.72
C ALA A 19 10.14 32.87 2.62
N GLY A 20 11.45 33.12 2.40
CA GLY A 20 12.27 32.33 1.47
C GLY A 20 12.40 30.86 1.90
N GLN A 21 12.62 30.60 3.20
CA GLN A 21 12.67 29.23 3.71
C GLN A 21 11.32 28.50 3.61
N ALA A 22 10.20 29.19 3.81
CA ALA A 22 8.87 28.60 3.68
C ALA A 22 8.58 28.15 2.23
N ARG A 23 8.95 28.97 1.24
CA ARG A 23 8.80 28.64 -0.19
C ARG A 23 9.66 27.43 -0.59
N ALA A 24 10.93 27.42 -0.19
CA ALA A 24 11.83 26.30 -0.48
C ALA A 24 11.33 24.97 0.13
N ARG A 25 10.76 25.01 1.34
CA ARG A 25 10.13 23.83 1.96
C ARG A 25 8.89 23.37 1.22
N GLN A 26 8.06 24.31 0.76
CA GLN A 26 6.85 24.00 0.02
C GLN A 26 7.14 23.43 -1.37
N GLU A 27 8.14 23.98 -2.07
CA GLU A 27 8.64 23.48 -3.36
C GLU A 27 9.24 22.07 -3.21
N GLY A 28 10.02 21.83 -2.15
CA GLY A 28 10.55 20.50 -1.84
C GLY A 28 9.44 19.47 -1.55
N PHE A 29 8.40 19.88 -0.81
CA PHE A 29 7.25 19.01 -0.53
C PHE A 29 6.45 18.68 -1.80
N ASN A 30 6.20 19.68 -2.66
CA ASN A 30 5.48 19.48 -3.92
C ASN A 30 6.27 18.57 -4.87
N SER A 31 7.58 18.79 -4.98
CA SER A 31 8.47 17.96 -5.82
C SER A 31 8.52 16.52 -5.34
N ALA A 32 8.61 16.29 -4.02
CA ALA A 32 8.58 14.94 -3.45
C ALA A 32 7.23 14.23 -3.67
N LYS A 33 6.12 14.97 -3.56
CA LYS A 33 4.78 14.44 -3.83
C LYS A 33 4.63 14.04 -5.31
N GLU A 34 5.13 14.86 -6.23
CA GLU A 34 5.08 14.60 -7.66
C GLU A 34 5.94 13.37 -8.03
N GLN A 35 7.15 13.25 -7.47
CA GLN A 35 8.00 12.07 -7.62
C GLN A 35 7.33 10.79 -7.12
N LEU A 36 6.65 10.85 -5.97
CA LEU A 36 5.92 9.69 -5.42
C LEU A 36 4.71 9.31 -6.30
N SER A 37 3.97 10.30 -6.82
CA SER A 37 2.87 10.06 -7.76
C SER A 37 3.38 9.34 -9.00
N HIS A 38 4.43 9.89 -9.62
CA HIS A 38 5.03 9.35 -10.82
C HIS A 38 5.56 7.92 -10.60
N GLN A 39 6.22 7.66 -9.47
CA GLN A 39 6.67 6.30 -9.12
C GLN A 39 5.50 5.33 -8.96
N THR A 40 4.39 5.80 -8.39
CA THR A 40 3.18 4.98 -8.19
C THR A 40 2.52 4.64 -9.52
N GLU A 41 2.37 5.63 -10.40
CA GLU A 41 1.85 5.47 -11.75
C GLU A 41 2.70 4.51 -12.59
N GLN A 42 4.03 4.63 -12.52
CA GLN A 42 4.93 3.69 -13.18
C GLN A 42 4.79 2.25 -12.68
N ARG A 43 4.60 2.07 -11.36
CA ARG A 43 4.38 0.74 -10.77
C ARG A 43 3.05 0.15 -11.22
N ILE A 44 1.99 0.95 -11.26
CA ILE A 44 0.67 0.52 -11.74
C ILE A 44 0.79 0.07 -13.20
N ALA A 45 1.34 0.92 -14.08
CA ALA A 45 1.52 0.60 -15.49
C ALA A 45 2.35 -0.68 -15.69
N PHE A 46 3.40 -0.87 -14.89
CA PHE A 46 4.21 -2.08 -14.92
C PHE A 46 3.43 -3.34 -14.50
N PHE A 47 2.60 -3.25 -13.47
CA PHE A 47 1.78 -4.38 -13.04
C PHE A 47 0.66 -4.67 -14.04
N GLU A 48 0.05 -3.65 -14.62
CA GLU A 48 -0.96 -3.79 -15.69
C GLU A 48 -0.38 -4.51 -16.92
N ASP A 49 0.80 -4.10 -17.39
CA ASP A 49 1.49 -4.77 -18.51
C ASP A 49 1.81 -6.23 -18.18
N LYS A 50 2.29 -6.52 -16.95
CA LYS A 50 2.54 -7.90 -16.51
C LYS A 50 1.26 -8.74 -16.48
N LEU A 51 0.17 -8.19 -15.93
CA LEU A 51 -1.13 -8.87 -15.89
C LEU A 51 -1.65 -9.15 -17.30
N ALA A 52 -1.53 -8.19 -18.23
CA ALA A 52 -1.92 -8.38 -19.61
C ALA A 52 -1.13 -9.52 -20.28
N ARG A 53 0.18 -9.59 -20.06
CA ARG A 53 1.04 -10.68 -20.57
C ARG A 53 0.65 -12.03 -19.99
N TYR A 54 0.40 -12.11 -18.69
CA TYR A 54 -0.03 -13.35 -18.05
C TYR A 54 -1.43 -13.78 -18.51
N ALA A 55 -2.37 -12.84 -18.66
CA ALA A 55 -3.69 -13.14 -19.18
C ALA A 55 -3.62 -13.72 -20.60
N LEU A 56 -2.76 -13.15 -21.46
CA LEU A 56 -2.56 -13.67 -22.82
C LEU A 56 -1.94 -15.07 -22.81
N LEU A 57 -0.94 -15.31 -21.96
CA LEU A 57 -0.29 -16.61 -21.82
C LEU A 57 -1.28 -17.68 -21.32
N LEU A 58 -2.05 -17.37 -20.27
CA LEU A 58 -3.09 -18.25 -19.74
C LEU A 58 -4.13 -18.58 -20.80
N LYS A 59 -4.62 -17.57 -21.54
CA LYS A 59 -5.57 -17.79 -22.64
C LYS A 59 -4.98 -18.68 -23.73
N THR A 60 -3.71 -18.48 -24.07
CA THR A 60 -3.02 -19.30 -25.08
C THR A 60 -2.90 -20.75 -24.62
N LEU A 61 -2.52 -20.98 -23.36
CA LEU A 61 -2.45 -22.32 -22.78
C LEU A 61 -3.83 -22.99 -22.74
N MET A 62 -4.86 -22.28 -22.30
CA MET A 62 -6.22 -22.80 -22.25
C MET A 62 -6.69 -23.27 -23.64
N LEU A 63 -6.50 -22.43 -24.66
CA LEU A 63 -6.86 -22.77 -26.04
C LEU A 63 -6.03 -23.93 -26.60
N ALA A 64 -4.75 -24.01 -26.25
CA ALA A 64 -3.90 -25.12 -26.66
C ALA A 64 -4.39 -26.45 -26.06
N CYS A 65 -4.68 -26.45 -24.76
CA CYS A 65 -5.18 -27.63 -24.05
C CYS A 65 -6.55 -28.07 -24.55
N GLU A 66 -7.48 -27.13 -24.76
CA GLU A 66 -8.81 -27.40 -25.33
C GLU A 66 -8.70 -28.03 -26.73
N ARG A 67 -7.86 -27.46 -27.60
CA ARG A 67 -7.61 -28.00 -28.95
C ARG A 67 -6.98 -29.39 -28.94
N SER A 68 -6.13 -29.68 -27.95
CA SER A 68 -5.55 -31.00 -27.77
C SER A 68 -6.50 -32.01 -27.10
N GLY A 69 -7.69 -31.58 -26.67
CA GLY A 69 -8.67 -32.44 -26.00
C GLY A 69 -8.29 -32.86 -24.58
N VAL A 70 -7.38 -32.11 -23.92
CA VAL A 70 -6.91 -32.43 -22.54
C VAL A 70 -8.00 -32.16 -21.50
N PHE A 71 -8.81 -31.12 -21.71
CA PHE A 71 -9.98 -30.82 -20.90
C PHE A 71 -11.06 -30.15 -21.74
N THR A 72 -12.31 -30.27 -21.31
CA THR A 72 -13.42 -29.49 -21.84
C THR A 72 -13.63 -28.21 -21.04
N HIS A 73 -14.43 -27.28 -21.57
CA HIS A 73 -14.80 -26.06 -20.84
C HIS A 73 -15.48 -26.38 -19.49
N ASP A 74 -16.32 -27.42 -19.45
CA ASP A 74 -17.02 -27.86 -18.25
C ASP A 74 -16.08 -28.42 -17.19
N ASP A 75 -15.01 -29.12 -17.60
CA ASP A 75 -14.00 -29.64 -16.67
C ASP A 75 -13.23 -28.49 -16.00
N LEU A 76 -12.99 -27.40 -16.74
CA LEU A 76 -12.34 -26.20 -16.25
C LEU A 76 -13.19 -25.46 -15.22
N LEU A 77 -14.52 -25.40 -15.43
CA LEU A 77 -15.46 -24.81 -14.47
C LEU A 77 -15.52 -25.61 -13.17
N LYS A 78 -15.58 -26.94 -13.26
CA LYS A 78 -15.56 -27.83 -12.08
C LYS A 78 -14.23 -27.75 -11.34
N LEU A 79 -13.12 -27.66 -12.07
CA LEU A 79 -11.79 -27.52 -11.47
C LEU A 79 -11.65 -26.19 -10.74
N ARG A 80 -12.17 -25.10 -11.32
CA ARG A 80 -12.24 -23.78 -10.65
C ARG A 80 -13.01 -23.89 -9.33
N GLU A 81 -14.19 -24.51 -9.33
CA GLU A 81 -15.00 -24.68 -8.12
C GLU A 81 -14.30 -25.55 -7.06
N THR A 82 -13.57 -26.57 -7.49
CA THR A 82 -12.80 -27.44 -6.59
C THR A 82 -11.63 -26.70 -5.96
N ILE A 83 -10.87 -25.94 -6.76
CA ILE A 83 -9.74 -25.13 -6.27
C ILE A 83 -10.23 -24.04 -5.30
N ASP A 84 -11.35 -23.37 -5.63
CA ASP A 84 -11.96 -22.35 -4.77
C ASP A 84 -12.41 -22.94 -3.43
N ALA A 85 -12.94 -24.17 -3.44
CA ALA A 85 -13.33 -24.90 -2.23
C ALA A 85 -12.12 -25.35 -1.38
N GLU A 86 -10.99 -25.69 -2.01
CA GLU A 86 -9.76 -26.14 -1.33
C GLU A 86 -9.00 -24.99 -0.64
N ASP A 87 -9.09 -23.76 -1.14
CA ASP A 87 -8.45 -22.58 -0.54
C ASP A 87 -9.19 -22.07 0.73
N GLY A 88 -10.35 -22.66 1.05
CA GLY A 88 -11.00 -22.56 2.36
C GLY A 88 -11.79 -21.28 2.64
N VAL A 89 -11.97 -20.38 1.66
CA VAL A 89 -12.89 -19.24 1.73
C VAL A 89 -13.49 -18.94 0.34
N VAL A 90 -14.75 -19.31 0.14
CA VAL A 90 -15.54 -18.98 -1.06
C VAL A 90 -16.02 -17.52 -0.97
N ASP A 91 -15.24 -16.57 -1.50
CA ASP A 91 -15.62 -15.14 -1.62
C ASP A 91 -15.37 -14.58 -3.05
N GLY A 92 -14.78 -15.34 -3.97
CA GLY A 92 -14.48 -14.83 -5.30
C GLY A 92 -13.51 -13.63 -5.32
N LYS A 93 -12.78 -13.40 -4.21
CA LYS A 93 -11.72 -12.42 -4.03
C LYS A 93 -10.65 -12.98 -3.09
N LEU A 94 -9.38 -12.66 -3.36
CA LEU A 94 -8.29 -12.88 -2.41
C LEU A 94 -8.48 -11.88 -1.26
N THR A 95 -9.19 -12.26 -0.21
CA THR A 95 -9.48 -11.34 0.90
C THR A 95 -8.19 -10.97 1.65
N GLU A 96 -7.77 -9.71 1.49
CA GLU A 96 -6.65 -9.09 2.20
C GLU A 96 -6.98 -8.76 3.67
N ASP A 97 -8.13 -9.19 4.21
CA ASP A 97 -8.59 -8.72 5.51
C ASP A 97 -8.32 -9.71 6.64
N LYS A 98 -7.03 -9.82 7.00
CA LYS A 98 -6.63 -10.27 8.33
C LYS A 98 -6.01 -9.08 9.06
N ALA A 99 -6.88 -8.19 9.54
CA ALA A 99 -6.50 -6.98 10.24
C ALA A 99 -5.48 -7.27 11.37
N PRO A 100 -4.42 -6.45 11.51
CA PRO A 100 -3.41 -6.65 12.53
C PRO A 100 -4.02 -6.55 13.94
N ARG A 101 -3.79 -7.57 14.77
CA ARG A 101 -4.31 -7.66 16.14
C ARG A 101 -3.51 -6.74 17.05
N SER A 102 -4.19 -6.00 17.92
CA SER A 102 -3.53 -5.15 18.92
C SER A 102 -3.32 -5.94 20.21
N CYS A 103 -2.12 -5.89 20.77
CA CYS A 103 -1.85 -6.55 22.05
C CYS A 103 -2.57 -5.81 23.19
N ALA A 104 -3.39 -6.50 23.98
CA ALA A 104 -4.07 -5.90 25.14
C ALA A 104 -3.12 -5.26 26.18
N GLN A 105 -1.86 -5.70 26.21
CA GLN A 105 -0.89 -5.32 27.24
C GLN A 105 -0.01 -4.14 26.82
N CYS A 106 0.51 -4.14 25.59
CA CYS A 106 1.36 -3.05 25.10
C CYS A 106 0.69 -2.15 24.04
N ARG A 107 -0.53 -2.49 23.62
CA ARG A 107 -1.33 -1.81 22.57
C ARG A 107 -0.64 -1.67 21.21
N ARG A 108 0.46 -2.40 20.98
CA ARG A 108 1.14 -2.46 19.69
C ARG A 108 0.46 -3.48 18.77
N LYS A 109 0.46 -3.15 17.48
CA LYS A 109 -0.05 -4.02 16.41
C LYS A 109 0.90 -5.21 16.20
N ASN A 110 0.31 -6.39 16.05
CA ASN A 110 0.99 -7.64 15.73
C ASN A 110 0.35 -8.26 14.49
N SER A 111 1.07 -9.17 13.84
CA SER A 111 0.51 -9.94 12.73
C SER A 111 -0.67 -10.78 13.19
N PHE A 112 -1.64 -10.99 12.30
CA PHE A 112 -2.82 -11.80 12.62
C PHE A 112 -2.47 -13.24 13.02
N ARG A 113 -1.32 -13.79 12.62
CA ARG A 113 -0.90 -15.16 12.96
C ARG A 113 -0.05 -15.25 14.24
N ALA A 114 0.32 -14.13 14.85
CA ALA A 114 1.17 -14.16 16.03
C ALA A 114 0.43 -14.77 17.24
N GLU A 115 1.00 -15.81 17.85
CA GLU A 115 0.52 -16.39 19.12
C GLU A 115 1.03 -15.60 20.33
N LYS A 116 2.16 -14.92 20.18
CA LYS A 116 2.80 -14.06 21.20
C LYS A 116 3.11 -12.70 20.61
N CYS A 117 2.99 -11.66 21.42
CA CYS A 117 3.34 -10.30 21.03
C CYS A 117 4.84 -10.21 20.74
N MET A 118 5.21 -9.69 19.57
CA MET A 118 6.60 -9.49 19.15
C MET A 118 7.36 -8.50 20.03
N TRP A 119 6.64 -7.67 20.79
CA TRP A 119 7.23 -6.58 21.57
C TRP A 119 7.33 -6.88 23.06
N CYS A 120 6.27 -7.43 23.66
CA CYS A 120 6.22 -7.68 25.10
C CYS A 120 6.18 -9.17 25.46
N GLY A 121 6.15 -10.08 24.49
CA GLY A 121 6.18 -11.52 24.72
C GLY A 121 4.88 -12.14 25.24
N ASN A 122 3.89 -11.33 25.64
CA ASN A 122 2.60 -11.84 26.13
C ASN A 122 1.80 -12.56 25.05
N ALA A 123 1.07 -13.60 25.45
CA ALA A 123 0.18 -14.35 24.57
C ALA A 123 -0.94 -13.45 24.02
N LEU A 124 -1.23 -13.57 22.72
CA LEU A 124 -2.31 -12.85 22.05
C LEU A 124 -3.53 -13.78 21.99
N ALA A 125 -4.53 -13.54 22.84
CA ALA A 125 -5.74 -14.34 22.89
C ALA A 125 -6.57 -14.18 21.60
N LYS A 126 -7.36 -15.20 21.27
CA LYS A 126 -8.23 -15.24 20.07
C LYS A 126 -9.43 -14.28 20.18
N SER A 127 -9.69 -13.74 21.37
CA SER A 127 -10.86 -12.90 21.71
C SER A 127 -10.65 -11.39 21.53
N ASP A 128 -9.48 -10.92 21.11
CA ASP A 128 -9.20 -9.49 20.90
C ASP A 128 -9.71 -8.98 19.53
N ILE A 129 -10.90 -9.43 19.12
CA ILE A 129 -11.61 -9.00 17.90
C ILE A 129 -12.60 -7.91 18.31
N LEU A 130 -12.22 -6.66 18.05
CA LEU A 130 -13.15 -5.55 17.84
C LEU A 130 -13.04 -5.11 16.39
#